data_AF-A0A101K713-F1
#
_entry.id   AF-A0A101K713-F1
#
_cell.length_a   1.000
_cell.length_b   1.000
_cell.length_c   1.000
_cell.angle_alpha   90.00
_cell.angle_beta   90.00
_cell.angle_gamma   90.00
#
_symmetry.space_group_name_H-M   'P 1'
#
loop_
_entity.id
_entity.type
_entity.pdbx_description
1 polymer ?
#
loop_
_entity_poly.entity_id
_entity_poly.type
_entity_poly.pdbx_seq_one_letter_code
_entity_poly.pdbx_strand_id
1 'polypeptide(L)'
;MKKKIFTSSYLGLESYLVEVEVDVSRGLPMFSIVGMGDTAILESKFRVKAALKNSNYEIVPQKIVVNLSPAGIKKEGAQFDLPIALGIILEMKLLKDKRDIFKDYLFVGELSLDGEVKGVSGTINSVILAKEKGFKGIVVPYENRNEASLIDGVDIVAVKDISDVINFIENEVRLEFEKINLVKTEEDILDFSDVKGQYFAKRAMEISAAGGHNILLIGSPGSGKSMLAKRMIGILPEMTESEIVESTKIYSVAGELSEKNPIISKRPVRIPHHSTTLAAMVGGGKKALPGEISLASNGILILDEMSEFKHSVLEALRQPLEDGYVSITRAMYRVEFKTNFLLVGTSNPCPCGNLYEGNCKCSATEVERYTKKLSGPILDRIDLVIQMKRLSEEELVNDKKEESSADIRKRVIKAREIQIKRYGEAKTNSRMSQEELKKYCIIKEEDKRFLISALENLQISARVYDKILKIARTIADLAGEKEINRKYLLEAISFKKKM
;
A
#
# COMPACT_ATOMS: atom_id res chain seq x y z
N MET A 1 11.17 5.44 42.33
CA MET A 1 10.29 4.94 41.26
C MET A 1 11.09 4.00 40.39
N LYS A 2 10.57 2.82 40.05
CA LYS A 2 11.21 1.95 39.06
C LYS A 2 11.27 2.69 37.73
N LYS A 3 12.43 2.71 37.07
CA LYS A 3 12.56 3.30 35.74
C LYS A 3 11.81 2.39 34.76
N LYS A 4 10.91 2.97 33.98
CA LYS A 4 10.15 2.27 32.93
C LYS A 4 10.95 2.31 31.64
N ILE A 5 10.85 1.26 30.83
CA ILE A 5 11.39 1.26 29.48
C ILE A 5 10.23 1.32 28.50
N PHE A 6 10.25 2.31 27.63
CA PHE A 6 9.21 2.48 26.64
C PHE A 6 9.55 1.74 25.35
N THR A 7 8.57 1.01 24.84
CA THR A 7 8.63 0.33 23.55
C THR A 7 7.28 0.49 22.84
N SER A 8 7.15 -0.08 21.66
CA SER A 8 5.97 0.02 20.84
C SER A 8 5.49 -1.35 20.39
N SER A 9 4.19 -1.46 20.22
CA SER A 9 3.55 -2.57 19.53
C SER A 9 2.54 -2.01 18.55
N TYR A 10 2.00 -2.84 17.67
CA TYR A 10 1.01 -2.40 16.69
C TYR A 10 -0.10 -3.42 16.55
N LEU A 11 -1.26 -2.93 16.12
CA LEU A 11 -2.43 -3.71 15.78
C LEU A 11 -2.85 -3.33 14.36
N GLY A 12 -2.43 -4.14 13.40
CA GLY A 12 -2.52 -3.75 12.00
C GLY A 12 -1.53 -2.63 11.67
N LEU A 13 -2.03 -1.44 11.31
CA LEU A 13 -1.22 -0.25 11.05
C LEU A 13 -1.11 0.69 12.26
N GLU A 14 -1.97 0.52 13.27
CA GLU A 14 -2.04 1.42 14.41
C GLU A 14 -1.06 0.99 15.51
N SER A 15 -0.11 1.86 15.82
CA SER A 15 0.87 1.65 16.87
C SER A 15 0.38 2.15 18.23
N TYR A 16 0.73 1.44 19.30
CA TYR A 16 0.47 1.85 20.66
C TYR A 16 1.71 1.70 21.55
N LEU A 17 1.78 2.55 22.57
CA LEU A 17 2.88 2.56 23.53
C LEU A 17 2.77 1.36 24.46
N VAL A 18 3.90 0.70 24.69
CA VAL A 18 4.04 -0.38 25.67
C VAL A 18 5.07 0.04 26.71
N GLU A 19 4.73 -0.09 27.97
CA GLU A 19 5.66 0.10 29.07
C GLU A 19 6.18 -1.27 29.52
N VAL A 20 7.49 -1.42 29.54
CA VAL A 20 8.19 -2.58 30.08
C VAL A 20 8.69 -2.23 31.47
N GLU A 21 8.17 -2.94 32.45
CA GLU A 21 8.59 -2.82 33.84
C GLU A 21 9.27 -4.11 34.28
N VAL A 22 10.47 -4.00 34.84
CA VAL A 22 11.23 -5.14 35.35
C VAL A 22 11.39 -5.01 36.86
N ASP A 23 11.17 -6.11 37.57
CA ASP A 23 11.47 -6.28 38.98
C ASP A 23 12.48 -7.41 39.13
N VAL A 24 13.58 -7.12 39.83
CA VAL A 24 14.57 -8.13 40.19
C VAL A 24 14.63 -8.20 41.71
N SER A 25 14.28 -9.36 42.26
CA SER A 25 14.20 -9.60 43.70
C SER A 25 14.97 -10.84 44.13
N ARG A 26 15.36 -10.86 45.41
CA ARG A 26 16.01 -12.03 46.03
C ARG A 26 15.00 -13.17 46.17
N GLY A 27 15.41 -14.38 45.83
CA GLY A 27 14.57 -15.57 45.93
C GLY A 27 15.05 -16.69 45.01
N LEU A 28 14.26 -17.75 44.88
CA LEU A 28 14.54 -18.83 43.93
C LEU A 28 14.62 -18.26 42.51
N PRO A 29 15.64 -18.63 41.71
CA PRO A 29 15.78 -18.15 40.34
C PRO A 29 14.55 -18.47 39.50
N MET A 30 13.89 -17.43 38.99
CA MET A 30 12.68 -17.55 38.18
C MET A 30 12.64 -16.39 37.20
N PHE A 31 12.21 -16.64 35.97
CA PHE A 31 11.93 -15.58 34.99
C PHE A 31 10.48 -15.74 34.52
N SER A 32 9.63 -14.78 34.89
CA SER A 32 8.25 -14.68 34.40
C SER A 32 7.99 -13.40 33.63
N ILE A 33 7.24 -13.51 32.53
CA ILE A 33 6.73 -12.39 31.75
C ILE A 33 5.20 -12.37 31.90
N VAL A 34 4.63 -11.21 32.25
CA VAL A 34 3.20 -10.98 32.51
C VAL A 34 2.69 -9.89 31.55
N GLY A 35 1.43 -10.00 31.09
CA GLY A 35 0.80 -8.95 30.27
C GLY A 35 0.28 -9.37 28.88
N MET A 36 -0.28 -10.58 28.74
CA MET A 36 -0.88 -11.11 27.49
C MET A 36 0.07 -11.06 26.28
N GLY A 37 1.25 -11.66 26.40
CA GLY A 37 2.15 -11.90 25.27
C GLY A 37 1.77 -13.16 24.47
N ASP A 38 2.15 -13.21 23.20
CA ASP A 38 2.12 -14.44 22.42
C ASP A 38 3.26 -15.40 22.82
N THR A 39 3.32 -16.57 22.16
CA THR A 39 4.36 -17.57 22.43
C THR A 39 5.77 -17.01 22.23
N ALA A 40 5.98 -16.15 21.22
CA ALA A 40 7.28 -15.55 20.95
C ALA A 40 7.78 -14.70 22.12
N ILE A 41 6.89 -13.92 22.74
CA ILE A 41 7.18 -13.11 23.94
C ILE A 41 7.45 -14.01 25.16
N LEU A 42 6.70 -15.09 25.34
CA LEU A 42 6.92 -16.02 26.46
C LEU A 42 8.27 -16.75 26.34
N GLU A 43 8.75 -16.96 25.11
CA GLU A 43 10.05 -17.54 24.80
C GLU A 43 11.20 -16.53 24.90
N SER A 44 10.92 -15.22 24.88
CA SER A 44 11.92 -14.15 25.05
C SER A 44 12.80 -14.34 26.27
N LYS A 45 12.28 -14.94 27.36
CA LYS A 45 13.05 -15.23 28.57
C LYS A 45 14.31 -16.07 28.31
N PHE A 46 14.27 -16.98 27.32
CA PHE A 46 15.40 -17.81 26.95
C PHE A 46 16.38 -17.03 26.07
N ARG A 47 15.86 -16.31 25.07
CA ARG A 47 16.67 -15.48 24.16
C ARG A 47 17.40 -14.37 24.89
N VAL A 48 16.68 -13.58 25.69
CA VAL A 48 17.25 -12.49 26.49
C VAL A 48 18.34 -12.98 27.44
N LYS A 49 18.12 -14.12 28.12
CA LYS A 49 19.12 -14.67 29.05
C LYS A 49 20.39 -15.12 28.32
N ALA A 50 20.25 -15.76 27.16
CA ALA A 50 21.39 -16.18 26.34
C ALA A 50 22.15 -14.96 25.77
N ALA A 51 21.41 -14.02 25.18
CA ALA A 51 21.93 -12.78 24.60
C ALA A 51 22.78 -11.99 25.60
N LEU A 52 22.24 -11.74 26.80
CA LEU A 52 22.95 -11.02 27.85
C LEU A 52 24.21 -11.77 28.30
N LYS A 53 24.14 -13.08 28.50
CA LYS A 53 25.30 -13.90 28.86
C LYS A 53 26.39 -13.82 27.79
N ASN A 54 26.02 -13.97 26.52
CA ASN A 54 26.96 -13.97 25.39
C ASN A 54 27.49 -12.56 25.07
N SER A 55 26.80 -11.51 25.52
CA SER A 55 27.24 -10.12 25.48
C SER A 55 28.06 -9.69 26.71
N ASN A 56 28.57 -10.63 27.51
CA ASN A 56 29.36 -10.39 28.73
C ASN A 56 28.61 -9.64 29.86
N TYR A 57 27.27 -9.69 29.88
CA TYR A 57 26.46 -9.22 31.00
C TYR A 57 26.10 -10.39 31.90
N GLU A 58 26.83 -10.53 33.02
CA GLU A 58 26.64 -11.64 33.95
C GLU A 58 25.35 -11.48 34.76
N ILE A 59 24.34 -12.28 34.43
CA ILE A 59 23.06 -12.31 35.16
C ILE A 59 23.18 -13.23 36.37
N VAL A 60 23.21 -12.63 37.57
CA VAL A 60 23.14 -13.39 38.82
C VAL A 60 21.78 -14.12 38.92
N PRO A 61 21.74 -15.41 39.30
CA PRO A 61 20.48 -16.15 39.46
C PRO A 61 19.57 -15.49 40.50
N GLN A 62 18.50 -14.84 40.05
CA GLN A 62 17.54 -14.10 40.87
C GLN A 62 16.12 -14.27 40.32
N LYS A 63 15.12 -13.79 41.07
CA LYS A 63 13.73 -13.75 40.62
C LYS A 63 13.52 -12.50 39.77
N ILE A 64 13.24 -12.68 38.48
CA ILE A 64 12.99 -11.64 37.49
C ILE A 64 11.52 -11.70 37.07
N VAL A 65 10.81 -10.59 37.26
CA VAL A 65 9.43 -10.43 36.81
C VAL A 65 9.37 -9.27 35.82
N VAL A 66 8.88 -9.54 34.62
CA VAL A 66 8.68 -8.55 33.57
C VAL A 66 7.19 -8.34 33.38
N ASN A 67 6.74 -7.09 33.41
CA ASN A 67 5.36 -6.70 33.15
C ASN A 67 5.29 -5.85 31.86
N LEU A 68 4.37 -6.23 30.96
CA LEU A 68 4.11 -5.51 29.70
C LEU A 68 2.74 -4.83 29.77
N SER A 69 2.74 -3.52 29.99
CA SER A 69 1.53 -2.68 30.06
C SER A 69 1.20 -2.06 28.69
N PRO A 70 -0.07 -1.98 28.26
CA PRO A 70 -1.31 -2.24 29.02
C PRO A 70 -1.78 -3.70 28.96
N ALA A 71 -2.11 -4.32 30.10
CA ALA A 71 -2.42 -5.76 30.18
C ALA A 71 -3.62 -6.24 29.33
N GLY A 72 -4.56 -5.34 28.97
CA GLY A 72 -5.76 -5.67 28.19
C GLY A 72 -5.55 -5.78 26.67
N ILE A 73 -4.35 -5.45 26.17
CA ILE A 73 -4.02 -5.56 24.74
C ILE A 73 -3.00 -6.68 24.58
N LYS A 74 -3.31 -7.63 23.70
CA LYS A 74 -2.38 -8.71 23.36
C LYS A 74 -1.19 -8.14 22.60
N LYS A 75 0.03 -8.40 23.08
CA LYS A 75 1.27 -8.05 22.36
C LYS A 75 1.73 -9.26 21.56
N GLU A 76 2.22 -9.01 20.36
CA GLU A 76 2.72 -10.05 19.46
C GLU A 76 4.09 -9.65 18.90
N GLY A 77 4.96 -10.64 18.68
CA GLY A 77 6.29 -10.42 18.10
C GLY A 77 7.43 -10.41 19.11
N ALA A 78 8.66 -10.57 18.60
CA ALA A 78 9.88 -10.66 19.41
C ALA A 78 10.57 -9.30 19.64
N GLN A 79 9.98 -8.19 19.17
CA GLN A 79 10.55 -6.85 19.28
C GLN A 79 10.71 -6.32 20.73
N PHE A 80 10.20 -7.06 21.71
CA PHE A 80 10.30 -6.77 23.14
C PHE A 80 11.58 -7.32 23.77
N ASP A 81 12.35 -8.15 23.05
CA ASP A 81 13.56 -8.77 23.61
C ASP A 81 14.56 -7.70 24.06
N LEU A 82 14.82 -6.69 23.21
CA LEU A 82 15.72 -5.58 23.54
C LEU A 82 15.26 -4.77 24.77
N PRO A 83 14.04 -4.20 24.83
CA PRO A 83 13.61 -3.42 26.00
C PRO A 83 13.54 -4.27 27.28
N ILE A 84 13.24 -5.58 27.18
CA ILE A 84 13.29 -6.49 28.34
C ILE A 84 14.73 -6.66 28.83
N ALA A 85 15.68 -6.90 27.93
CA ALA A 85 17.09 -7.04 28.27
C ALA A 85 17.64 -5.79 28.96
N LEU A 86 17.34 -4.61 28.42
CA LEU A 86 17.73 -3.32 29.01
C LEU A 86 17.13 -3.12 30.41
N GLY A 87 15.89 -3.57 30.63
CA GLY A 87 15.23 -3.45 31.93
C GLY A 87 15.90 -4.32 32.99
N ILE A 88 16.34 -5.51 32.60
CA ILE A 88 17.11 -6.40 33.48
C ILE A 88 18.47 -5.78 33.81
N ILE A 89 19.21 -5.30 32.81
CA ILE A 89 20.52 -4.67 33.01
C ILE A 89 20.40 -3.45 33.94
N LEU A 90 19.37 -2.62 33.73
CA LEU A 90 19.12 -1.43 34.55
C LEU A 90 18.79 -1.77 36.00
N GLU A 91 17.89 -2.73 36.24
CA GLU A 91 17.48 -3.13 37.59
C GLU A 91 18.62 -3.85 38.34
N MET A 92 19.47 -4.58 37.61
CA MET A 92 20.70 -5.17 38.14
C MET A 92 21.84 -4.16 38.35
N LYS A 93 21.62 -2.87 38.02
CA LYS A 93 22.61 -1.78 38.14
C LYS A 93 23.88 -2.00 37.31
N LEU A 94 23.77 -2.77 36.22
CA LEU A 94 24.84 -3.02 35.26
C LEU A 94 24.97 -1.88 34.22
N LEU A 95 24.05 -0.93 34.24
CA LEU A 95 23.99 0.22 33.33
C LEU A 95 23.65 1.50 34.13
N LYS A 96 24.28 2.62 33.78
CA LYS A 96 23.96 3.93 34.36
C LYS A 96 23.32 4.86 33.33
N ASP A 97 22.00 5.01 33.43
CA ASP A 97 21.25 6.02 32.67
C ASP A 97 21.36 7.41 33.32
N LYS A 98 22.49 8.08 33.11
CA LYS A 98 22.80 9.42 33.67
C LYS A 98 22.05 10.56 32.98
N ARG A 99 21.52 10.32 31.78
CA ARG A 99 20.94 11.36 30.89
C ARG A 99 19.45 11.16 30.62
N ASP A 100 18.81 10.30 31.40
CA ASP A 100 17.39 9.94 31.29
C ASP A 100 16.97 9.48 29.88
N ILE A 101 17.86 8.74 29.19
CA ILE A 101 17.62 8.20 27.84
C ILE A 101 16.38 7.29 27.84
N PHE A 102 16.14 6.53 28.92
CA PHE A 102 14.96 5.67 29.02
C PHE A 102 13.63 6.42 29.08
N LYS A 103 13.64 7.72 29.43
CA LYS A 103 12.45 8.57 29.42
C LYS A 103 12.21 9.18 28.04
N ASP A 104 13.29 9.49 27.33
CA ASP A 104 13.26 10.27 26.11
C ASP A 104 13.22 9.42 24.82
N TYR A 105 13.55 8.13 24.90
CA TYR A 105 13.63 7.23 23.74
C TYR A 105 12.72 6.01 23.86
N LEU A 106 12.22 5.56 22.70
CA LEU A 106 11.64 4.23 22.53
C LEU A 106 12.73 3.21 22.16
N PHE A 107 12.55 1.95 22.57
CA PHE A 107 13.48 0.85 22.24
C PHE A 107 12.73 -0.30 21.58
N VAL A 108 13.17 -0.69 20.38
CA VAL A 108 12.55 -1.77 19.60
C VAL A 108 13.64 -2.67 19.05
N GLY A 109 13.50 -3.98 19.20
CA GLY A 109 14.43 -4.94 18.60
C GLY A 109 14.26 -6.36 19.11
N GLU A 110 14.45 -7.33 18.22
CA GLU A 110 14.60 -8.74 18.57
C GLU A 110 16.05 -9.04 18.92
N LEU A 111 16.31 -9.95 19.86
CA LEU A 111 17.67 -10.37 20.21
C LEU A 111 17.96 -11.78 19.69
N SER A 112 19.09 -11.92 18.99
CA SER A 112 19.68 -13.24 18.75
C SER A 112 20.25 -13.80 20.06
N LEU A 113 20.54 -15.10 20.08
CA LEU A 113 21.18 -15.74 21.24
C LEU A 113 22.58 -15.16 21.52
N ASP A 114 23.23 -14.55 20.54
CA ASP A 114 24.57 -13.97 20.64
C ASP A 114 24.55 -12.48 21.03
N GLY A 115 23.37 -11.87 21.15
CA GLY A 115 23.21 -10.47 21.52
C GLY A 115 23.15 -9.48 20.35
N GLU A 116 23.05 -9.98 19.12
CA GLU A 116 22.74 -9.13 17.96
C GLU A 116 21.29 -8.65 18.03
N VAL A 117 21.07 -7.39 17.65
CA VAL A 117 19.74 -6.78 17.52
C VAL A 117 19.25 -7.00 16.09
N LYS A 118 18.30 -7.91 15.92
CA LYS A 118 17.72 -8.30 14.63
C LYS A 118 16.59 -7.36 14.21
N GLY A 119 16.40 -7.26 12.89
CA GLY A 119 15.34 -6.47 12.29
C GLY A 119 13.94 -6.91 12.74
N VAL A 120 13.05 -5.93 12.89
CA VAL A 120 11.65 -6.15 13.28
C VAL A 120 10.70 -5.56 12.26
N SER A 121 9.48 -6.08 12.20
CA SER A 121 8.41 -5.50 11.39
C SER A 121 7.78 -4.29 12.07
N GLY A 122 7.28 -3.33 11.27
CA GLY A 122 6.51 -2.19 11.77
C GLY A 122 7.33 -1.06 12.39
N THR A 123 8.65 -1.01 12.20
CA THR A 123 9.51 0.03 12.81
C THR A 123 9.09 1.43 12.42
N ILE A 124 8.67 1.65 11.17
CA ILE A 124 8.16 2.96 10.72
C ILE A 124 6.94 3.41 11.55
N ASN A 125 6.08 2.48 11.99
CA ASN A 125 4.95 2.80 12.86
C ASN A 125 5.45 3.19 14.26
N SER A 126 6.48 2.52 14.77
CA SER A 126 7.15 2.87 16.03
C SER A 126 7.75 4.27 16.00
N VAL A 127 8.38 4.68 14.88
CA VAL A 127 8.94 6.03 14.74
C VAL A 127 7.83 7.09 14.75
N ILE A 128 6.71 6.82 14.10
CA ILE A 128 5.57 7.74 14.07
C ILE A 128 4.94 7.86 15.46
N LEU A 129 4.79 6.75 16.17
CA LEU A 129 4.35 6.77 17.57
C LEU A 129 5.29 7.60 18.44
N ALA A 130 6.61 7.46 18.28
CA ALA A 130 7.60 8.24 19.01
C ALA A 130 7.36 9.75 18.79
N LYS A 131 7.15 10.16 17.53
CA LYS A 131 6.83 11.54 17.16
C LYS A 131 5.53 12.04 17.79
N GLU A 132 4.45 11.28 17.66
CA GLU A 132 3.12 11.65 18.17
C GLU A 132 3.07 11.75 19.69
N LYS A 133 3.85 10.93 20.39
CA LYS A 133 3.97 10.94 21.86
C LYS A 133 5.03 11.90 22.38
N GLY A 134 5.76 12.59 21.50
CA GLY A 134 6.76 13.59 21.87
C GLY A 134 8.06 13.02 22.45
N PHE A 135 8.41 11.77 22.11
CA PHE A 135 9.73 11.22 22.43
C PHE A 135 10.81 11.93 21.60
N LYS A 136 12.00 12.10 22.18
CA LYS A 136 13.16 12.69 21.50
C LYS A 136 13.62 11.80 20.35
N GLY A 137 13.57 10.48 20.54
CA GLY A 137 14.07 9.54 19.55
C GLY A 137 13.61 8.10 19.75
N ILE A 138 14.17 7.22 18.92
CA ILE A 138 13.94 5.77 18.97
C ILE A 138 15.23 5.02 18.63
N VAL A 139 15.50 3.98 19.41
CA VAL A 139 16.55 2.99 19.17
C VAL A 139 15.95 1.84 18.36
N VAL A 140 16.52 1.58 17.19
CA VAL A 140 16.04 0.60 16.21
C VAL A 140 17.16 -0.33 15.76
N PRO A 141 16.84 -1.55 15.30
CA PRO A 141 17.84 -2.43 14.70
C PRO A 141 18.49 -1.76 13.48
N TYR A 142 19.77 -2.02 13.25
CA TYR A 142 20.50 -1.47 12.10
C TYR A 142 19.86 -1.84 10.76
N GLU A 143 19.25 -3.02 10.67
CA GLU A 143 18.49 -3.49 9.49
C GLU A 143 17.29 -2.57 9.16
N ASN A 144 16.64 -1.97 10.18
CA ASN A 144 15.47 -1.11 10.02
C ASN A 144 15.81 0.39 9.86
N ARG A 145 17.10 0.78 9.93
CA ARG A 145 17.54 2.19 9.91
C ARG A 145 16.95 3.00 8.75
N ASN A 146 16.76 2.35 7.60
CA ASN A 146 16.29 2.95 6.37
C ASN A 146 14.81 3.35 6.44
N GLU A 147 13.92 2.42 6.81
CA GLU A 147 12.50 2.75 6.99
C GLU A 147 12.27 3.72 8.16
N ALA A 148 13.08 3.62 9.22
CA ALA A 148 13.00 4.51 10.37
C ALA A 148 13.35 5.96 10.00
N SER A 149 14.25 6.15 9.04
CA SER A 149 14.72 7.46 8.58
C SER A 149 13.77 8.19 7.63
N LEU A 150 12.66 7.56 7.22
CA LEU A 150 11.61 8.19 6.40
C LEU A 150 10.82 9.27 7.15
N ILE A 151 10.85 9.25 8.48
CA ILE A 151 10.08 10.16 9.32
C ILE A 151 11.01 11.19 9.91
N ASP A 152 10.84 12.45 9.50
CA ASP A 152 11.58 13.56 10.09
C ASP A 152 11.00 13.98 11.46
N GLY A 153 11.86 14.57 12.29
CA GLY A 153 11.49 15.12 13.60
C GLY A 153 11.58 14.13 14.76
N VAL A 154 12.23 12.98 14.57
CA VAL A 154 12.57 12.01 15.61
C VAL A 154 14.03 11.59 15.45
N ASP A 155 14.79 11.55 16.55
CA ASP A 155 16.18 11.09 16.53
C ASP A 155 16.25 9.56 16.34
N ILE A 156 16.90 9.09 15.28
CA ILE A 156 16.99 7.67 14.94
C ILE A 156 18.36 7.14 15.35
N VAL A 157 18.37 6.16 16.25
CA VAL A 157 19.60 5.51 16.74
C VAL A 157 19.60 4.06 16.27
N ALA A 158 20.45 3.76 15.30
CA ALA A 158 20.60 2.41 14.76
C ALA A 158 21.64 1.61 15.55
N VAL A 159 21.33 0.37 15.91
CA VAL A 159 22.20 -0.53 16.71
C VAL A 159 22.32 -1.91 16.08
N LYS A 160 23.50 -2.53 16.14
CA LYS A 160 23.72 -3.90 15.65
C LYS A 160 23.67 -4.93 16.77
N ASP A 161 24.05 -4.54 17.98
CA ASP A 161 24.07 -5.41 19.15
C ASP A 161 23.74 -4.66 20.44
N ILE A 162 23.64 -5.39 21.56
CA ILE A 162 23.36 -4.83 22.89
C ILE A 162 24.44 -3.83 23.33
N SER A 163 25.69 -4.02 22.92
CA SER A 163 26.81 -3.17 23.30
C SER A 163 26.69 -1.78 22.68
N ASP A 164 26.25 -1.70 21.41
CA ASP A 164 25.95 -0.43 20.75
C ASP A 164 24.89 0.37 21.52
N VAL A 165 23.83 -0.30 21.99
CA VAL A 165 22.74 0.33 22.75
C VAL A 165 23.26 0.89 24.08
N ILE A 166 24.10 0.13 24.76
CA ILE A 166 24.66 0.52 26.05
C ILE A 166 25.66 1.68 25.88
N ASN A 167 26.50 1.62 24.85
CA ASN A 167 27.40 2.73 24.49
C ASN A 167 26.63 4.01 24.16
N PHE A 168 25.49 3.89 23.48
CA PHE A 168 24.60 5.02 23.25
C PHE A 168 24.05 5.59 24.57
N ILE A 169 23.52 4.74 25.46
CA ILE A 169 22.92 5.19 26.72
C ILE A 169 23.95 5.84 27.66
N GLU A 170 25.14 5.25 27.80
CA GLU A 170 26.14 5.76 28.76
C GLU A 170 26.99 6.89 28.18
N ASN A 171 27.32 6.83 26.89
CA ASN A 171 28.34 7.67 26.27
C ASN A 171 27.81 8.54 25.10
N GLU A 172 26.56 8.36 24.64
CA GLU A 172 26.02 8.96 23.40
C GLU A 172 26.82 8.61 22.13
N VAL A 173 27.58 7.51 22.17
CA VAL A 173 28.24 7.00 20.95
C VAL A 173 27.18 6.38 20.06
N ARG A 174 27.17 6.79 18.79
CA ARG A 174 26.18 6.36 17.79
C ARG A 174 26.89 5.68 16.63
N LEU A 175 26.26 4.67 16.07
CA LEU A 175 26.64 4.19 14.75
C LEU A 175 26.23 5.23 13.72
N GLU A 176 27.19 5.66 12.90
CA GLU A 176 26.88 6.46 11.73
C GLU A 176 26.26 5.58 10.65
N PHE A 177 25.20 6.09 10.03
CA PHE A 177 24.64 5.51 8.83
C PHE A 177 24.11 6.63 7.94
N GLU A 178 24.24 6.44 6.63
CA GLU A 178 23.71 7.39 5.67
C GLU A 178 22.20 7.18 5.51
N LYS A 179 21.44 8.28 5.55
CA LYS A 179 20.03 8.25 5.10
C LYS A 179 20.01 7.83 3.63
N ILE A 180 19.12 6.90 3.28
CA ILE A 180 18.94 6.52 1.88
C ILE A 180 18.56 7.76 1.08
N ASN A 181 19.42 8.11 0.12
CA ASN A 181 19.00 8.94 -0.99
C ASN A 181 18.10 8.10 -1.88
N LEU A 182 16.87 8.55 -2.09
CA LEU A 182 15.93 7.96 -3.04
C LEU A 182 16.44 8.21 -4.47
N VAL A 183 17.54 7.55 -4.84
CA VAL A 183 18.11 7.66 -6.18
C VAL A 183 17.15 6.98 -7.14
N LYS A 184 16.75 7.71 -8.18
CA LYS A 184 15.89 7.21 -9.25
C LYS A 184 16.66 6.17 -10.04
N THR A 185 16.44 4.89 -9.76
CA THR A 185 16.87 3.81 -10.65
C THR A 185 15.88 3.67 -11.79
N GLU A 186 16.32 4.01 -13.00
CA GLU A 186 15.66 3.64 -14.25
C GLU A 186 15.72 2.12 -14.37
N GLU A 187 14.63 1.45 -14.03
CA GLU A 187 14.42 0.06 -14.44
C GLU A 187 13.92 0.07 -15.89
N ASP A 188 14.10 -1.06 -16.59
CA ASP A 188 13.50 -1.34 -17.89
C ASP A 188 11.96 -1.39 -17.76
N ILE A 189 11.33 -0.22 -17.76
CA ILE A 189 9.88 -0.09 -17.82
C ILE A 189 9.46 -0.21 -19.27
N LEU A 190 8.50 -1.09 -19.53
CA LEU A 190 7.94 -1.30 -20.86
C LEU A 190 7.39 0.00 -21.47
N ASP A 191 7.68 0.25 -22.74
CA ASP A 191 7.31 1.49 -23.42
C ASP A 191 6.00 1.33 -24.24
N PHE A 192 5.09 2.31 -24.14
CA PHE A 192 3.93 2.43 -25.01
C PHE A 192 4.26 2.56 -26.50
N SER A 193 5.49 2.96 -26.86
CA SER A 193 5.96 2.99 -28.24
C SER A 193 6.01 1.62 -28.89
N ASP A 194 6.12 0.55 -28.10
CA ASP A 194 6.19 -0.83 -28.62
C ASP A 194 4.83 -1.37 -29.08
N VAL A 195 3.73 -0.72 -28.67
CA VAL A 195 2.38 -1.17 -29.02
C VAL A 195 1.92 -0.39 -30.24
N LYS A 196 1.85 -1.03 -31.41
CA LYS A 196 1.31 -0.38 -32.60
C LYS A 196 -0.21 -0.18 -32.49
N GLY A 197 -0.70 0.98 -32.95
CA GLY A 197 -2.13 1.27 -33.00
C GLY A 197 -2.81 1.33 -31.63
N GLN A 198 -4.04 0.83 -31.53
CA GLN A 198 -4.88 0.86 -30.32
C GLN A 198 -5.00 2.27 -29.70
N TYR A 199 -5.01 3.32 -30.52
CA TYR A 199 -4.99 4.72 -30.06
C TYR A 199 -6.08 5.04 -29.04
N PHE A 200 -7.28 4.46 -29.25
CA PHE A 200 -8.40 4.63 -28.32
C PHE A 200 -8.10 4.02 -26.93
N ALA A 201 -7.47 2.84 -26.87
CA ALA A 201 -7.06 2.22 -25.62
C ALA A 201 -5.90 2.98 -24.97
N LYS A 202 -4.89 3.42 -25.74
CA LYS A 202 -3.79 4.25 -25.23
C LYS A 202 -4.31 5.56 -24.62
N ARG A 203 -5.25 6.23 -25.29
CA ARG A 203 -5.90 7.44 -24.80
C ARG A 203 -6.67 7.18 -23.50
N ALA A 204 -7.40 6.07 -23.40
CA ALA A 204 -8.08 5.68 -22.17
C ALA A 204 -7.09 5.41 -21.02
N MET A 205 -5.94 4.79 -21.30
CA MET A 205 -4.88 4.54 -20.31
C MET A 205 -4.26 5.84 -19.80
N GLU A 206 -4.04 6.83 -20.68
CA GLU A 206 -3.58 8.17 -20.29
C GLU A 206 -4.59 8.86 -19.35
N ILE A 207 -5.88 8.83 -19.69
CA ILE A 207 -6.95 9.41 -18.86
C ILE A 207 -7.04 8.68 -17.51
N SER A 208 -6.92 7.34 -17.53
CA SER A 208 -6.88 6.49 -16.34
C SER A 208 -5.74 6.88 -15.41
N ALA A 209 -4.52 6.99 -15.92
CA ALA A 209 -3.34 7.41 -15.18
C ALA A 209 -3.47 8.83 -14.60
N ALA A 210 -3.95 9.77 -15.41
CA ALA A 210 -4.13 11.16 -15.02
C ALA A 210 -5.18 11.35 -13.92
N GLY A 211 -6.34 10.69 -14.02
CA GLY A 211 -7.45 10.88 -13.08
C GLY A 211 -7.58 9.83 -11.99
N GLY A 212 -6.81 8.74 -12.06
CA GLY A 212 -6.97 7.58 -11.18
C GLY A 212 -8.26 6.79 -11.45
N HIS A 213 -8.68 6.72 -12.72
CA HIS A 213 -9.93 6.07 -13.13
C HIS A 213 -9.71 4.59 -13.40
N ASN A 214 -10.47 3.73 -12.75
CA ASN A 214 -10.34 2.28 -12.93
C ASN A 214 -10.68 1.89 -14.37
N ILE A 215 -9.89 1.00 -14.98
CA ILE A 215 -10.02 0.65 -16.40
C ILE A 215 -10.14 -0.86 -16.61
N LEU A 216 -11.02 -1.26 -17.54
CA LEU A 216 -11.19 -2.63 -18.01
C LEU A 216 -11.00 -2.69 -19.53
N LEU A 217 -10.05 -3.52 -19.96
CA LEU A 217 -9.75 -3.79 -21.37
C LEU A 217 -10.40 -5.12 -21.79
N ILE A 218 -11.40 -5.06 -22.66
CA ILE A 218 -12.12 -6.23 -23.15
C ILE A 218 -11.80 -6.43 -24.62
N GLY A 219 -11.38 -7.61 -25.04
CA GLY A 219 -11.06 -7.82 -26.44
C GLY A 219 -10.61 -9.23 -26.77
N SER A 220 -10.45 -9.52 -28.04
CA SER A 220 -10.09 -10.85 -28.50
C SER A 220 -8.63 -11.22 -28.20
N PRO A 221 -8.27 -12.52 -28.19
CA PRO A 221 -6.88 -12.94 -28.06
C PRO A 221 -6.02 -12.29 -29.15
N GLY A 222 -4.84 -11.78 -28.76
CA GLY A 222 -3.93 -11.09 -29.67
C GLY A 222 -4.17 -9.58 -29.84
N SER A 223 -5.17 -8.98 -29.19
CA SER A 223 -5.40 -7.52 -29.26
C SER A 223 -4.45 -6.68 -28.39
N GLY A 224 -3.51 -7.30 -27.65
CA GLY A 224 -2.54 -6.58 -26.84
C GLY A 224 -3.04 -6.11 -25.46
N LYS A 225 -4.14 -6.65 -24.93
CA LYS A 225 -4.72 -6.26 -23.62
C LYS A 225 -3.72 -6.31 -22.47
N SER A 226 -3.11 -7.48 -22.23
CA SER A 226 -2.13 -7.70 -21.17
C SER A 226 -0.84 -6.90 -21.41
N MET A 227 -0.50 -6.70 -22.69
CA MET A 227 0.66 -5.91 -23.12
C MET A 227 0.50 -4.42 -22.77
N LEU A 228 -0.69 -3.85 -22.97
CA LEU A 228 -1.03 -2.49 -22.55
C LEU A 228 -1.15 -2.39 -21.03
N ALA A 229 -1.81 -3.36 -20.37
CA ALA A 229 -2.01 -3.33 -18.93
C ALA A 229 -0.69 -3.20 -18.16
N LYS A 230 0.33 -3.98 -18.53
CA LYS A 230 1.68 -3.93 -17.91
C LYS A 230 2.41 -2.61 -18.20
N ARG A 231 2.12 -1.93 -19.31
CA ARG A 231 2.73 -0.65 -19.67
C ARG A 231 2.16 0.54 -18.89
N MET A 232 1.01 0.39 -18.23
CA MET A 232 0.44 1.44 -17.36
C MET A 232 1.47 2.01 -16.37
N ILE A 233 2.37 1.14 -15.87
CA ILE A 233 3.44 1.49 -14.92
C ILE A 233 4.30 2.65 -15.45
N GLY A 234 4.61 2.65 -16.75
CA GLY A 234 5.50 3.63 -17.37
C GLY A 234 4.91 5.02 -17.54
N ILE A 235 3.59 5.18 -17.41
CA ILE A 235 2.91 6.47 -17.59
C ILE A 235 2.41 7.08 -16.29
N LEU A 236 2.54 6.39 -15.16
CA LEU A 236 2.10 6.91 -13.86
C LEU A 236 3.04 8.00 -13.32
N PRO A 237 2.50 8.97 -12.56
CA PRO A 237 3.32 9.96 -11.87
C PRO A 237 4.17 9.31 -10.78
N GLU A 238 5.22 10.00 -10.33
CA GLU A 238 5.99 9.56 -9.16
C GLU A 238 5.13 9.58 -7.89
N MET A 239 5.61 8.89 -6.85
CA MET A 239 4.98 8.95 -5.52
C MET A 239 5.44 10.20 -4.78
N THR A 240 4.51 10.80 -4.05
CA THR A 240 4.77 11.81 -3.02
C THR A 240 5.36 11.16 -1.77
N GLU A 241 6.04 11.95 -0.93
CA GLU A 241 6.58 11.44 0.35
C GLU A 241 5.52 10.78 1.23
N SER A 242 4.31 11.37 1.29
CA SER A 242 3.19 10.78 2.03
C SER A 242 2.75 9.42 1.48
N GLU A 243 2.74 9.26 0.15
CA GLU A 243 2.42 7.97 -0.47
C GLU A 243 3.52 6.94 -0.16
N ILE A 244 4.80 7.34 -0.17
CA ILE A 244 5.95 6.47 0.15
C ILE A 244 5.87 5.98 1.59
N VAL A 245 5.61 6.87 2.54
CA VAL A 245 5.43 6.52 3.95
C VAL A 245 4.26 5.54 4.10
N GLU A 246 3.11 5.84 3.51
CA GLU A 246 1.91 4.99 3.59
C GLU A 246 2.15 3.58 3.02
N SER A 247 2.73 3.47 1.82
CA SER A 247 3.04 2.17 1.21
C SER A 247 4.09 1.42 2.04
N THR A 248 5.13 2.11 2.52
CA THR A 248 6.18 1.48 3.34
C THR A 248 5.62 0.92 4.65
N LYS A 249 4.66 1.61 5.30
CA LYS A 249 3.97 1.06 6.48
C LYS A 249 3.30 -0.28 6.23
N ILE A 250 2.57 -0.39 5.11
CA ILE A 250 1.85 -1.62 4.75
C ILE A 250 2.84 -2.77 4.54
N TYR A 251 3.93 -2.52 3.80
CA TYR A 251 4.96 -3.52 3.52
C TYR A 251 5.78 -3.90 4.77
N SER A 252 6.04 -2.95 5.66
CA SER A 252 6.73 -3.18 6.94
C SER A 252 5.94 -4.12 7.83
N VAL A 253 4.61 -3.90 7.94
CA VAL A 253 3.70 -4.79 8.69
C VAL A 253 3.52 -6.14 8.01
N ALA A 254 3.55 -6.17 6.68
CA ALA A 254 3.54 -7.43 5.92
C ALA A 254 4.83 -8.25 6.09
N GLY A 255 5.93 -7.63 6.53
CA GLY A 255 7.24 -8.26 6.56
C GLY A 255 7.83 -8.47 5.16
N GLU A 256 7.42 -7.67 4.16
CA GLU A 256 7.89 -7.76 2.77
C GLU A 256 9.06 -6.80 2.45
N LEU A 257 9.52 -6.02 3.43
CA LEU A 257 10.72 -5.18 3.28
C LEU A 257 12.00 -6.03 3.37
N SER A 258 13.05 -5.59 2.69
CA SER A 258 14.35 -6.27 2.68
C SER A 258 15.49 -5.26 2.60
N GLU A 259 16.74 -5.69 2.81
CA GLU A 259 17.91 -4.80 2.62
C GLU A 259 17.99 -4.22 1.20
N LYS A 260 17.53 -4.97 0.19
CA LYS A 260 17.49 -4.52 -1.21
C LYS A 260 16.37 -3.52 -1.47
N ASN A 261 15.21 -3.74 -0.86
CA ASN A 261 14.03 -2.89 -0.96
C ASN A 261 13.56 -2.49 0.45
N PRO A 262 14.29 -1.60 1.14
CA PRO A 262 13.98 -1.24 2.52
C PRO A 262 12.84 -0.23 2.62
N ILE A 263 12.48 0.40 1.50
CA ILE A 263 11.48 1.46 1.37
C ILE A 263 10.73 1.24 0.07
N ILE A 264 9.42 1.53 0.07
CA ILE A 264 8.59 1.49 -1.14
C ILE A 264 8.56 2.88 -1.79
N SER A 265 9.60 3.16 -2.57
CA SER A 265 9.77 4.46 -3.27
C SER A 265 9.15 4.52 -4.67
N LYS A 266 8.80 3.35 -5.23
CA LYS A 266 8.11 3.20 -6.52
C LYS A 266 6.68 2.73 -6.29
N ARG A 267 5.79 3.09 -7.21
CA ARG A 267 4.38 2.68 -7.16
C ARG A 267 4.30 1.15 -7.12
N PRO A 268 3.70 0.56 -6.07
CA PRO A 268 3.52 -0.88 -5.98
C PRO A 268 2.79 -1.44 -7.20
N VAL A 269 3.20 -2.60 -7.67
CA VAL A 269 2.52 -3.30 -8.77
C VAL A 269 2.21 -4.71 -8.29
N ARG A 270 0.92 -5.03 -8.19
CA ARG A 270 0.45 -6.37 -7.84
C ARG A 270 -0.30 -6.98 -9.02
N ILE A 271 0.14 -8.16 -9.44
CA ILE A 271 -0.44 -8.92 -10.56
C ILE A 271 -0.78 -10.33 -10.06
N PRO A 272 -1.81 -10.47 -9.20
CA PRO A 272 -2.20 -11.78 -8.69
C PRO A 272 -2.65 -12.70 -9.83
N HIS A 273 -2.31 -13.97 -9.72
CA HIS A 273 -2.85 -14.99 -10.64
C HIS A 273 -4.33 -15.26 -10.32
N HIS A 274 -5.13 -15.70 -11.31
CA HIS A 274 -6.56 -15.99 -11.09
C HIS A 274 -6.84 -17.13 -10.09
N SER A 275 -5.81 -17.91 -9.74
CA SER A 275 -5.86 -18.94 -8.68
C SER A 275 -5.70 -18.39 -7.26
N THR A 276 -5.41 -17.09 -7.10
CA THR A 276 -5.26 -16.41 -5.81
C THR A 276 -6.52 -16.61 -4.96
N THR A 277 -6.30 -16.96 -3.69
CA THR A 277 -7.39 -17.20 -2.73
C THR A 277 -7.95 -15.89 -2.21
N LEU A 278 -9.18 -15.92 -1.67
CA LEU A 278 -9.78 -14.75 -1.02
C LEU A 278 -8.90 -14.20 0.11
N ALA A 279 -8.26 -15.08 0.89
CA ALA A 279 -7.37 -14.69 1.99
C ALA A 279 -6.08 -14.03 1.51
N ALA A 280 -5.51 -14.47 0.38
CA ALA A 280 -4.35 -13.81 -0.21
C ALA A 280 -4.73 -12.46 -0.84
N MET A 281 -5.93 -12.36 -1.45
CA MET A 281 -6.40 -11.15 -2.09
C MET A 281 -6.71 -10.03 -1.08
N VAL A 282 -7.55 -10.33 -0.09
CA VAL A 282 -8.02 -9.36 0.91
C VAL A 282 -7.03 -9.21 2.06
N GLY A 283 -6.29 -10.27 2.36
CA GLY A 283 -5.48 -10.40 3.56
C GLY A 283 -6.18 -11.26 4.62
N GLY A 284 -5.48 -11.49 5.72
CA GLY A 284 -6.03 -12.23 6.85
C GLY A 284 -5.01 -13.07 7.61
N GLY A 285 -5.37 -14.32 7.91
CA GLY A 285 -4.59 -15.18 8.82
C GLY A 285 -4.73 -14.80 10.30
N LYS A 286 -3.90 -15.43 11.15
CA LYS A 286 -3.89 -15.22 12.61
C LYS A 286 -3.49 -13.78 12.99
N LYS A 287 -2.57 -13.17 12.24
CA LYS A 287 -2.01 -11.84 12.49
C LYS A 287 -2.71 -10.69 11.72
N ALA A 288 -3.84 -10.98 11.04
CA ALA A 288 -4.58 -10.01 10.22
C ALA A 288 -3.68 -9.22 9.24
N LEU A 289 -2.82 -9.94 8.50
CA LEU A 289 -1.88 -9.34 7.56
C LEU A 289 -2.58 -8.76 6.32
N PRO A 290 -2.01 -7.73 5.70
CA PRO A 290 -2.52 -7.18 4.44
C PRO A 290 -2.45 -8.21 3.31
N GLY A 291 -3.38 -8.12 2.35
CA GLY A 291 -3.36 -8.91 1.11
C GLY A 291 -2.93 -8.11 -0.11
N GLU A 292 -3.04 -8.73 -1.29
CA GLU A 292 -2.70 -8.13 -2.59
C GLU A 292 -3.33 -6.75 -2.82
N ILE A 293 -4.58 -6.57 -2.39
CA ILE A 293 -5.31 -5.29 -2.56
C ILE A 293 -4.66 -4.17 -1.73
N SER A 294 -4.29 -4.47 -0.48
CA SER A 294 -3.64 -3.51 0.42
C SER A 294 -2.21 -3.21 -0.02
N LEU A 295 -1.48 -4.24 -0.47
CA LEU A 295 -0.12 -4.10 -0.98
C LEU A 295 -0.07 -3.30 -2.31
N ALA A 296 -1.16 -3.28 -3.08
CA ALA A 296 -1.27 -2.44 -4.27
C ALA A 296 -1.54 -0.95 -3.96
N SER A 297 -1.74 -0.56 -2.69
CA SER A 297 -2.09 0.82 -2.33
C SER A 297 -1.06 1.85 -2.81
N ASN A 298 -1.55 3.00 -3.30
CA ASN A 298 -0.80 4.04 -4.02
C ASN A 298 -0.10 3.54 -5.31
N GLY A 299 -0.45 2.36 -5.78
CA GLY A 299 0.10 1.72 -6.96
C GLY A 299 -0.98 1.20 -7.91
N ILE A 300 -0.73 0.04 -8.50
CA ILE A 300 -1.60 -0.60 -9.47
C ILE A 300 -1.91 -2.03 -9.04
N LEU A 301 -3.19 -2.40 -9.14
CA LEU A 301 -3.63 -3.80 -9.12
C LEU A 301 -4.02 -4.21 -10.54
N ILE A 302 -3.27 -5.13 -11.13
CA ILE A 302 -3.54 -5.65 -12.48
C ILE A 302 -4.21 -7.01 -12.35
N LEU A 303 -5.45 -7.12 -12.85
CA LEU A 303 -6.19 -8.38 -12.94
C LEU A 303 -6.23 -8.82 -14.39
N ASP A 304 -5.24 -9.61 -14.79
CA ASP A 304 -5.21 -10.20 -16.12
C ASP A 304 -6.22 -11.34 -16.18
N GLU A 305 -7.05 -11.38 -17.22
CA GLU A 305 -8.15 -12.34 -17.36
C GLU A 305 -9.10 -12.30 -16.16
N MET A 306 -9.57 -11.10 -15.81
CA MET A 306 -10.42 -10.82 -14.66
C MET A 306 -11.66 -11.74 -14.58
N SER A 307 -12.24 -12.13 -15.73
CA SER A 307 -13.36 -13.08 -15.78
C SER A 307 -13.01 -14.53 -15.40
N GLU A 308 -11.73 -14.88 -15.25
CA GLU A 308 -11.30 -16.21 -14.78
C GLU A 308 -11.11 -16.30 -13.27
N PHE A 309 -11.13 -15.17 -12.57
CA PHE A 309 -11.12 -15.16 -11.11
C PHE A 309 -12.41 -15.76 -10.54
N LYS A 310 -12.29 -16.38 -9.37
CA LYS A 310 -13.46 -16.83 -8.60
C LYS A 310 -14.35 -15.63 -8.26
N HIS A 311 -15.66 -15.80 -8.41
CA HIS A 311 -16.65 -14.73 -8.14
C HIS A 311 -16.49 -14.11 -6.75
N SER A 312 -16.19 -14.91 -5.72
CA SER A 312 -15.98 -14.41 -4.35
C SER A 312 -14.76 -13.48 -4.22
N VAL A 313 -13.72 -13.69 -5.02
CA VAL A 313 -12.52 -12.83 -5.03
C VAL A 313 -12.82 -11.50 -5.71
N LEU A 314 -13.59 -11.52 -6.80
CA LEU A 314 -14.03 -10.31 -7.48
C LEU A 314 -14.98 -9.49 -6.61
N GLU A 315 -15.96 -10.11 -5.95
CA GLU A 315 -16.88 -9.41 -5.05
C GLU A 315 -16.16 -8.73 -3.88
N ALA A 316 -15.03 -9.28 -3.43
CA ALA A 316 -14.22 -8.67 -2.38
C ALA A 316 -13.57 -7.34 -2.79
N LEU A 317 -13.49 -7.03 -4.10
CA LEU A 317 -12.98 -5.74 -4.60
C LEU A 317 -13.99 -4.59 -4.41
N ARG A 318 -15.27 -4.89 -4.15
CA ARG A 318 -16.32 -3.86 -4.09
C ARG A 318 -16.04 -2.79 -3.06
N GLN A 319 -15.75 -3.20 -1.82
CA GLN A 319 -15.44 -2.29 -0.73
C GLN A 319 -14.15 -1.48 -1.00
N PRO A 320 -13.01 -2.12 -1.38
CA PRO A 320 -11.79 -1.38 -1.74
C PRO A 320 -12.00 -0.33 -2.83
N LEU A 321 -12.76 -0.65 -3.88
CA LEU A 321 -13.00 0.25 -5.01
C LEU A 321 -13.97 1.40 -4.70
N GLU A 322 -14.78 1.26 -3.65
CA GLU A 322 -15.81 2.24 -3.26
C GLU A 322 -15.34 3.10 -2.09
N ASP A 323 -14.89 2.46 -1.01
CA ASP A 323 -14.55 3.12 0.24
C ASP A 323 -13.05 3.43 0.36
N GLY A 324 -12.20 2.80 -0.45
CA GLY A 324 -10.74 2.99 -0.40
C GLY A 324 -10.07 2.37 0.82
N TYR A 325 -10.71 1.40 1.48
CA TYR A 325 -10.09 0.60 2.53
C TYR A 325 -10.56 -0.87 2.49
N VAL A 326 -9.80 -1.72 3.17
CA VAL A 326 -10.16 -3.11 3.50
C VAL A 326 -10.21 -3.24 5.01
N SER A 327 -11.32 -3.75 5.53
CA SER A 327 -11.46 -4.05 6.95
C SER A 327 -11.30 -5.55 7.22
N ILE A 328 -10.32 -5.91 8.05
CA ILE A 328 -10.11 -7.27 8.53
C ILE A 328 -10.55 -7.35 9.99
N THR A 329 -11.67 -8.04 10.23
CA THR A 329 -12.20 -8.27 11.58
C THR A 329 -11.72 -9.61 12.15
N ARG A 330 -11.30 -9.60 13.41
CA ARG A 330 -10.94 -10.78 14.22
C ARG A 330 -11.70 -10.74 15.54
N ALA A 331 -11.71 -11.87 16.26
CA ALA A 331 -12.51 -12.05 17.47
C ALA A 331 -12.29 -10.95 18.54
N MET A 332 -11.10 -10.34 18.58
CA MET A 332 -10.72 -9.36 19.61
C MET A 332 -10.43 -7.96 19.06
N TYR A 333 -10.39 -7.76 17.74
CA TYR A 333 -10.03 -6.46 17.15
C TYR A 333 -10.38 -6.37 15.66
N ARG A 334 -10.39 -5.13 15.13
CA ARG A 334 -10.57 -4.79 13.72
C ARG A 334 -9.37 -3.98 13.24
N VAL A 335 -8.85 -4.34 12.06
CA VAL A 335 -7.77 -3.61 11.38
C VAL A 335 -8.29 -3.08 10.06
N GLU A 336 -7.91 -1.85 9.72
CA GLU A 336 -8.20 -1.25 8.42
C GLU A 336 -6.91 -0.94 7.66
N PHE A 337 -6.87 -1.35 6.41
CA PHE A 337 -5.79 -1.04 5.48
C PHE A 337 -6.34 -0.14 4.38
N LYS A 338 -5.71 1.00 4.13
CA LYS A 338 -6.06 1.87 3.00
C LYS A 338 -5.70 1.19 1.68
N THR A 339 -6.57 1.31 0.69
CA THR A 339 -6.48 0.60 -0.59
C THR A 339 -6.59 1.56 -1.76
N ASN A 340 -5.65 2.50 -1.80
CA ASN A 340 -5.64 3.60 -2.74
C ASN A 340 -5.01 3.22 -4.10
N PHE A 341 -5.36 2.07 -4.68
CA PHE A 341 -4.76 1.56 -5.92
C PHE A 341 -5.55 1.95 -7.18
N LEU A 342 -4.89 1.90 -8.33
CA LEU A 342 -5.53 1.94 -9.66
C LEU A 342 -5.82 0.52 -10.14
N LEU A 343 -7.08 0.19 -10.42
CA LEU A 343 -7.43 -1.10 -11.01
C LEU A 343 -7.24 -1.08 -12.53
N VAL A 344 -6.47 -2.05 -13.04
CA VAL A 344 -6.35 -2.33 -14.47
C VAL A 344 -6.79 -3.78 -14.71
N GLY A 345 -8.01 -3.96 -15.20
CA GLY A 345 -8.54 -5.28 -15.56
C GLY A 345 -8.35 -5.56 -17.04
N THR A 346 -8.11 -6.82 -17.39
CA THR A 346 -8.27 -7.32 -18.77
C THR A 346 -9.32 -8.43 -18.77
N SER A 347 -10.07 -8.58 -19.86
CA SER A 347 -10.94 -9.73 -20.02
C SER A 347 -11.16 -10.07 -21.49
N ASN A 348 -11.60 -11.30 -21.74
CA ASN A 348 -12.10 -11.71 -23.03
C ASN A 348 -13.61 -11.35 -23.12
N PRO A 349 -14.15 -11.13 -24.33
CA PRO A 349 -15.57 -10.80 -24.46
C PRO A 349 -16.49 -12.03 -24.33
N CYS A 350 -15.96 -13.24 -24.48
CA CYS A 350 -16.67 -14.51 -24.33
C CYS A 350 -15.65 -15.64 -24.04
N PRO A 351 -16.10 -16.88 -23.70
CA PRO A 351 -15.19 -17.99 -23.41
C PRO A 351 -14.20 -18.30 -24.55
N CYS A 352 -14.64 -18.23 -25.82
CA CYS A 352 -13.76 -18.43 -26.97
C CYS A 352 -12.98 -17.18 -27.40
N GLY A 353 -13.26 -16.02 -26.77
CA GLY A 353 -12.60 -14.74 -27.04
C GLY A 353 -12.98 -14.03 -28.34
N ASN A 354 -13.72 -14.67 -29.25
CA ASN A 354 -13.92 -14.21 -30.63
C ASN A 354 -15.23 -13.44 -30.87
N LEU A 355 -15.92 -12.98 -29.82
CA LEU A 355 -17.22 -12.31 -29.94
C LEU A 355 -17.18 -11.08 -30.88
N TYR A 356 -16.12 -10.28 -30.81
CA TYR A 356 -16.00 -9.04 -31.56
C TYR A 356 -15.47 -9.22 -33.00
N GLU A 357 -14.96 -10.42 -33.31
CA GLU A 357 -14.34 -10.77 -34.60
C GLU A 357 -15.34 -11.48 -35.54
N GLY A 358 -16.57 -11.76 -35.08
CA GLY A 358 -17.64 -12.35 -35.89
C GLY A 358 -17.55 -13.86 -36.12
N ASN A 359 -16.46 -14.51 -35.72
CA ASN A 359 -16.25 -15.98 -35.81
C ASN A 359 -16.41 -16.68 -34.44
N CYS A 360 -17.22 -16.11 -33.57
CA CYS A 360 -17.55 -16.67 -32.26
C CYS A 360 -18.33 -17.99 -32.40
N LYS A 361 -17.92 -19.02 -31.66
CA LYS A 361 -18.62 -20.33 -31.62
C LYS A 361 -19.50 -20.51 -30.37
N CYS A 362 -19.49 -19.54 -29.46
CA CYS A 362 -20.28 -19.60 -28.23
C CYS A 362 -21.76 -19.30 -28.53
N SER A 363 -22.64 -20.06 -27.90
CA SER A 363 -24.07 -19.73 -27.83
C SER A 363 -24.30 -18.43 -27.06
N ALA A 364 -25.44 -17.77 -27.29
CA ALA A 364 -25.82 -16.55 -26.57
C ALA A 364 -25.83 -16.77 -25.04
N THR A 365 -26.27 -17.94 -24.58
CA THR A 365 -26.31 -18.32 -23.16
C THR A 365 -24.91 -18.45 -22.56
N GLU A 366 -23.94 -19.00 -23.31
CA GLU A 366 -22.54 -19.08 -22.85
C GLU A 366 -21.89 -17.70 -22.75
N VAL A 367 -22.17 -16.82 -23.72
CA VAL A 367 -21.71 -15.43 -23.69
C VAL A 367 -22.29 -14.72 -22.48
N GLU A 368 -23.62 -14.80 -22.26
CA GLU A 368 -24.28 -14.17 -21.14
C GLU A 368 -23.79 -14.71 -19.78
N ARG A 369 -23.57 -16.03 -19.67
CA ARG A 369 -23.02 -16.64 -18.46
C ARG A 369 -21.59 -16.15 -18.19
N TYR A 370 -20.79 -15.97 -19.24
CA TYR A 370 -19.42 -15.50 -19.12
C TYR A 370 -19.36 -14.02 -18.73
N THR A 371 -20.15 -13.16 -19.35
CA THR A 371 -20.22 -11.72 -19.01
C THR A 371 -20.75 -11.52 -17.59
N LYS A 372 -21.72 -12.33 -17.15
CA LYS A 372 -22.23 -12.32 -15.76
C LYS A 372 -21.21 -12.70 -14.70
N LYS A 373 -20.06 -13.28 -15.05
CA LYS A 373 -18.97 -13.50 -14.08
C LYS A 373 -18.45 -12.17 -13.52
N LEU A 374 -18.49 -11.10 -14.32
CA LEU A 374 -18.26 -9.73 -13.87
C LEU A 374 -19.61 -9.16 -13.44
N SER A 375 -19.80 -9.05 -12.13
CA SER A 375 -21.07 -8.56 -11.59
C SER A 375 -21.31 -7.11 -11.99
N GLY A 376 -22.58 -6.75 -12.20
CA GLY A 376 -22.98 -5.35 -12.46
C GLY A 376 -22.42 -4.37 -11.40
N PRO A 377 -22.49 -4.68 -10.09
CA PRO A 377 -21.86 -3.86 -9.07
C PRO A 377 -20.36 -3.62 -9.27
N ILE A 378 -19.58 -4.61 -9.73
CA ILE A 378 -18.14 -4.41 -10.02
C ILE A 378 -17.95 -3.53 -11.25
N LEU A 379 -18.69 -3.79 -12.33
CA LEU A 379 -18.62 -3.00 -13.56
C LEU A 379 -19.01 -1.53 -13.33
N ASP A 380 -19.99 -1.29 -12.46
CA ASP A 380 -20.38 0.06 -12.04
C ASP A 380 -19.23 0.81 -11.37
N ARG A 381 -18.29 0.11 -10.71
CA ARG A 381 -17.11 0.69 -10.03
C ARG A 381 -15.90 0.87 -10.96
N ILE A 382 -15.94 0.32 -12.18
CA ILE A 382 -14.95 0.57 -13.22
C ILE A 382 -15.37 1.81 -14.01
N ASP A 383 -14.44 2.73 -14.25
CA ASP A 383 -14.73 4.03 -14.86
C ASP A 383 -14.61 3.97 -16.38
N LEU A 384 -13.63 3.26 -16.91
CA LEU A 384 -13.35 3.16 -18.33
C LEU A 384 -13.49 1.70 -18.78
N VAL A 385 -14.38 1.41 -19.72
CA VAL A 385 -14.55 0.07 -20.30
C VAL A 385 -14.26 0.14 -21.80
N ILE A 386 -13.12 -0.44 -22.19
CA ILE A 386 -12.59 -0.31 -23.55
C ILE A 386 -12.72 -1.63 -24.28
N GLN A 387 -13.39 -1.59 -25.43
CA GLN A 387 -13.42 -2.70 -26.36
C GLN A 387 -12.24 -2.59 -27.32
N MET A 388 -11.40 -3.62 -27.33
CA MET A 388 -10.23 -3.75 -28.17
C MET A 388 -10.48 -4.85 -29.22
N LYS A 389 -10.30 -4.49 -30.48
CA LYS A 389 -10.28 -5.45 -31.60
C LYS A 389 -8.85 -5.83 -31.94
N ARG A 390 -8.67 -6.89 -32.71
CA ARG A 390 -7.37 -7.14 -33.34
C ARG A 390 -6.98 -5.97 -34.23
N LEU A 391 -5.67 -5.71 -34.29
CA LEU A 391 -5.11 -4.72 -35.21
C LEU A 391 -5.39 -5.17 -36.64
N SER A 392 -5.71 -4.23 -37.52
CA SER A 392 -5.78 -4.51 -38.95
C SER A 392 -4.38 -4.79 -39.51
N GLU A 393 -4.31 -5.46 -40.67
CA GLU A 393 -3.02 -5.68 -41.37
C GLU A 393 -2.33 -4.34 -41.67
N GLU A 394 -3.09 -3.30 -42.02
CA GLU A 394 -2.58 -1.96 -42.23
C GLU A 394 -1.95 -1.37 -40.96
N GLU A 395 -2.57 -1.53 -39.79
CA GLU A 395 -2.01 -1.03 -38.51
C GLU A 395 -0.75 -1.79 -38.08
N LEU A 396 -0.64 -3.08 -38.43
CA LEU A 396 0.55 -3.89 -38.14
C LEU A 396 1.75 -3.49 -39.00
N VAL A 397 1.52 -3.22 -40.27
CA VAL A 397 2.55 -2.86 -41.27
C VAL A 397 2.91 -1.36 -41.19
N ASN A 398 2.04 -0.53 -40.61
CA ASN A 398 2.31 0.90 -40.46
C ASN A 398 3.55 1.15 -39.57
N ASP A 399 4.45 2.01 -40.07
CA ASP A 399 5.67 2.47 -39.39
C ASP A 399 5.52 3.89 -38.80
N LYS A 400 4.27 4.35 -38.62
CA LYS A 400 4.03 5.58 -37.85
C LYS A 400 4.68 5.47 -36.46
N LYS A 401 5.45 6.49 -36.11
CA LYS A 401 6.11 6.58 -34.81
C LYS A 401 5.06 6.66 -33.71
N GLU A 402 5.05 5.64 -32.85
CA GLU A 402 4.19 5.59 -31.68
C GLU A 402 4.68 6.54 -30.59
N GLU A 403 3.75 7.02 -29.75
CA GLU A 403 4.11 7.87 -28.61
C GLU A 403 4.83 7.07 -27.52
N SER A 404 5.88 7.67 -26.95
CA SER A 404 6.63 7.06 -25.84
C SER A 404 5.87 7.14 -24.52
N SER A 405 6.11 6.19 -23.63
CA SER A 405 5.67 6.22 -22.23
C SER A 405 6.09 7.53 -21.57
N ALA A 406 7.31 8.01 -21.84
CA ALA A 406 7.82 9.25 -21.27
C ALA A 406 7.01 10.49 -21.68
N ASP A 407 6.58 10.58 -22.94
CA ASP A 407 5.80 11.72 -23.42
C ASP A 407 4.37 11.71 -22.89
N ILE A 408 3.74 10.54 -22.81
CA ILE A 408 2.44 10.37 -22.16
C ILE A 408 2.57 10.73 -20.66
N ARG A 409 3.61 10.24 -19.98
CA ARG A 409 3.87 10.51 -18.56
C ARG A 409 4.00 12.02 -18.28
N LYS A 410 4.67 12.79 -19.15
CA LYS A 410 4.75 14.26 -19.00
C LYS A 410 3.37 14.92 -18.96
N ARG A 411 2.43 14.47 -19.79
CA ARG A 411 1.05 15.01 -19.80
C ARG A 411 0.27 14.58 -18.56
N VAL A 412 0.43 13.32 -18.15
CA VAL A 412 -0.15 12.79 -16.91
C VAL A 412 0.33 13.59 -15.70
N ILE A 413 1.63 13.88 -15.59
CA ILE A 413 2.21 14.67 -14.49
C ILE A 413 1.61 16.07 -14.46
N LYS A 414 1.53 16.76 -15.61
CA LYS A 414 0.91 18.10 -15.69
C LYS A 414 -0.55 18.09 -15.22
N ALA A 415 -1.34 17.11 -15.63
CA ALA A 415 -2.72 16.97 -15.18
C ALA A 415 -2.81 16.68 -13.67
N ARG A 416 -1.86 15.92 -13.13
CA ARG A 416 -1.77 15.62 -11.69
C ARG A 416 -1.38 16.83 -10.86
N GLU A 417 -0.45 17.66 -11.33
CA GLU A 417 -0.11 18.93 -10.68
C GLU A 417 -1.31 19.88 -10.58
N ILE A 418 -2.15 19.94 -11.61
CA ILE A 418 -3.41 20.70 -11.59
C ILE A 418 -4.34 20.16 -10.50
N GLN A 419 -4.47 18.84 -10.39
CA GLN A 419 -5.31 18.19 -9.37
C GLN A 419 -4.77 18.42 -7.96
N ILE A 420 -3.46 18.28 -7.73
CA ILE A 420 -2.82 18.54 -6.44
C ILE A 420 -3.08 20.00 -6.01
N LYS A 421 -2.91 20.96 -6.93
CA LYS A 421 -3.22 22.38 -6.64
C LYS A 421 -4.70 22.61 -6.33
N ARG A 422 -5.61 21.85 -6.96
CA ARG A 422 -7.06 21.96 -6.74
C ARG A 422 -7.51 21.42 -5.39
N TYR A 423 -6.92 20.30 -4.94
CA TYR A 423 -7.33 19.61 -3.71
C TYR A 423 -6.45 19.92 -2.50
N GLY A 424 -5.24 20.43 -2.71
CA GLY A 424 -4.25 20.68 -1.65
C GLY A 424 -3.52 19.43 -1.16
N GLU A 425 -3.82 18.26 -1.75
CA GLU A 425 -3.25 16.96 -1.40
C GLU A 425 -3.13 16.08 -2.66
N ALA A 426 -2.49 14.91 -2.54
CA ALA A 426 -2.29 13.93 -3.63
C ALA A 426 -3.58 13.18 -4.05
N LYS A 427 -4.71 13.89 -4.12
CA LYS A 427 -6.03 13.37 -4.49
C LYS A 427 -6.29 13.48 -5.99
N THR A 428 -7.06 12.53 -6.51
CA THR A 428 -7.32 12.35 -7.94
C THR A 428 -8.77 12.70 -8.27
N ASN A 429 -9.04 13.02 -9.54
CA ASN A 429 -10.40 13.36 -9.99
C ASN A 429 -11.42 12.21 -9.80
N SER A 430 -11.00 10.94 -9.91
CA SER A 430 -11.89 9.78 -9.68
C SER A 430 -12.45 9.76 -8.25
N ARG A 431 -11.67 10.25 -7.28
CA ARG A 431 -12.04 10.32 -5.86
C ARG A 431 -12.77 11.59 -5.43
N MET A 432 -13.26 12.40 -6.37
CA MET A 432 -14.06 13.57 -6.00
C MET A 432 -15.29 13.17 -5.18
N SER A 433 -15.54 13.90 -4.09
CA SER A 433 -16.79 13.88 -3.34
C SER A 433 -17.92 14.54 -4.14
N GLN A 434 -19.16 14.37 -3.69
CA GLN A 434 -20.31 15.02 -4.31
C GLN A 434 -20.23 16.56 -4.23
N GLU A 435 -19.65 17.09 -3.16
CA GLU A 435 -19.45 18.53 -2.99
C GLU A 435 -18.39 19.07 -3.95
N GLU A 436 -17.27 18.35 -4.08
CA GLU A 436 -16.20 18.69 -5.01
C GLU A 436 -16.65 18.60 -6.47
N LEU A 437 -17.49 17.61 -6.80
CA LEU A 437 -18.05 17.46 -8.14
C LEU A 437 -18.90 18.68 -8.52
N LYS A 438 -19.78 19.13 -7.62
CA LYS A 438 -20.58 20.36 -7.82
C LYS A 438 -19.70 21.61 -7.98
N LYS A 439 -18.57 21.66 -7.28
CA LYS A 439 -17.65 22.81 -7.29
C LYS A 439 -16.75 22.85 -8.52
N TYR A 440 -16.22 21.71 -8.96
CA TYR A 440 -15.16 21.64 -9.98
C TYR A 440 -15.60 21.08 -11.33
N CYS A 441 -16.79 20.46 -11.40
CA CYS A 441 -17.36 19.93 -12.64
C CYS A 441 -18.58 20.75 -13.08
N ILE A 442 -18.40 22.07 -13.19
CA ILE A 442 -19.44 22.97 -13.70
C ILE A 442 -19.50 22.84 -15.23
N ILE A 443 -20.70 22.56 -15.74
CA ILE A 443 -21.02 22.50 -17.18
C ILE A 443 -22.20 23.42 -17.47
N LYS A 444 -22.33 23.85 -18.73
CA LYS A 444 -23.45 24.69 -19.17
C LYS A 444 -24.77 23.91 -19.09
N GLU A 445 -25.88 24.61 -18.88
CA GLU A 445 -27.22 23.98 -18.80
C GLU A 445 -27.62 23.25 -20.09
N GLU A 446 -27.10 23.69 -21.24
CA GLU A 446 -27.27 22.98 -22.52
C GLU A 446 -26.53 21.64 -22.53
N ASP A 447 -25.29 21.60 -22.03
CA ASP A 447 -24.47 20.39 -21.94
C ASP A 447 -25.02 19.40 -20.91
N LYS A 448 -25.63 19.92 -19.83
CA LYS A 448 -26.34 19.10 -18.83
C LYS A 448 -27.55 18.40 -19.44
N ARG A 449 -28.40 19.14 -20.17
CA ARG A 449 -29.55 18.56 -20.90
C ARG A 449 -29.09 17.54 -21.94
N PHE A 450 -28.02 17.85 -22.66
CA PHE A 450 -27.40 16.92 -23.60
C PHE A 450 -26.95 15.62 -22.91
N LEU A 451 -26.23 15.73 -21.79
CA LEU A 451 -25.72 14.57 -21.06
C LEU A 451 -26.87 13.69 -20.53
N ILE A 452 -27.93 14.27 -19.97
CA ILE A 452 -29.11 13.53 -19.51
C ILE A 452 -29.75 12.75 -20.67
N SER A 453 -30.01 13.43 -21.80
CA SER A 453 -30.60 12.80 -22.98
C SER A 453 -29.71 11.68 -23.55
N ALA A 454 -28.39 11.87 -23.56
CA ALA A 454 -27.46 10.83 -23.99
C ALA A 454 -27.51 9.59 -23.08
N LEU A 455 -27.61 9.76 -21.76
CA LEU A 455 -27.69 8.65 -20.81
C LEU A 455 -29.02 7.89 -20.90
N GLU A 456 -30.13 8.60 -21.11
CA GLU A 456 -31.45 7.98 -21.32
C GLU A 456 -31.45 7.12 -22.59
N ASN A 457 -30.92 7.63 -23.70
CA ASN A 457 -30.81 6.89 -24.96
C ASN A 457 -29.92 5.64 -24.85
N LEU A 458 -28.88 5.70 -24.01
CA LEU A 458 -27.97 4.59 -23.77
C LEU A 458 -28.46 3.64 -22.65
N GLN A 459 -29.61 3.94 -22.02
CA GLN A 459 -30.15 3.23 -20.85
C GLN A 459 -29.14 3.09 -19.71
N ILE A 460 -28.39 4.17 -19.47
CA ILE A 460 -27.31 4.23 -18.48
C ILE A 460 -27.83 4.83 -17.17
N SER A 461 -27.40 4.29 -16.02
CA SER A 461 -27.85 4.72 -14.71
C SER A 461 -27.33 6.12 -14.33
N ALA A 462 -28.03 6.79 -13.41
CA ALA A 462 -27.62 8.09 -12.87
C ALA A 462 -26.24 8.05 -12.17
N ARG A 463 -25.77 6.90 -11.69
CA ARG A 463 -24.42 6.77 -11.10
C ARG A 463 -23.30 6.97 -12.12
N VAL A 464 -23.58 6.72 -13.39
CA VAL A 464 -22.61 6.92 -14.48
C VAL A 464 -22.51 8.38 -14.88
N TYR A 465 -23.54 9.20 -14.61
CA TYR A 465 -23.51 10.66 -14.83
C TYR A 465 -22.31 11.29 -14.10
N ASP A 466 -22.19 11.03 -12.79
CA ASP A 466 -21.09 11.59 -11.98
C ASP A 466 -19.73 11.11 -12.47
N LYS A 467 -19.63 9.84 -12.90
CA LYS A 467 -18.40 9.27 -13.45
C LYS A 467 -17.99 9.95 -14.74
N ILE A 468 -18.94 10.21 -15.64
CA ILE A 468 -18.68 10.93 -16.89
C ILE A 468 -18.15 12.32 -16.60
N LEU A 469 -18.71 13.03 -15.61
CA LEU A 469 -18.19 14.34 -15.21
C LEU A 469 -16.76 14.27 -14.66
N LYS A 470 -16.45 13.28 -13.81
CA LYS A 470 -15.09 13.07 -13.29
C LYS A 470 -14.08 12.75 -14.41
N ILE A 471 -14.48 11.93 -15.38
CA ILE A 471 -13.67 11.61 -16.56
C ILE A 471 -13.47 12.87 -17.41
N ALA A 472 -14.55 13.59 -17.74
CA ALA A 472 -14.48 14.82 -18.54
C ALA A 472 -13.62 15.91 -17.89
N ARG A 473 -13.68 16.05 -16.56
CA ARG A 473 -12.78 16.94 -15.79
C ARG A 473 -11.31 16.55 -15.95
N THR A 474 -11.02 15.26 -16.01
CA THR A 474 -9.67 14.74 -16.21
C THR A 474 -9.18 15.00 -17.64
N ILE A 475 -10.05 14.84 -18.62
CA ILE A 475 -9.74 15.17 -20.02
C ILE A 475 -9.47 16.67 -20.16
N ALA A 476 -10.26 17.52 -19.50
CA ALA A 476 -10.01 18.97 -19.45
C ALA A 476 -8.66 19.30 -18.78
N ASP A 477 -8.31 18.61 -17.69
CA ASP A 477 -7.00 18.78 -17.02
C ASP A 477 -5.83 18.36 -17.92
N LEU A 478 -5.96 17.27 -18.67
CA LEU A 478 -4.98 16.84 -19.67
C LEU A 478 -4.80 17.87 -20.79
N ALA A 479 -5.85 18.61 -21.13
CA ALA A 479 -5.81 19.70 -22.10
C ALA A 479 -5.38 21.05 -21.51
N GLY A 480 -5.23 21.16 -20.18
CA GLY A 480 -4.96 22.43 -19.50
C GLY A 480 -6.14 23.40 -19.48
N GLU A 481 -7.36 22.95 -19.77
CA GLU A 481 -8.56 23.79 -19.82
C GLU A 481 -9.25 23.87 -18.45
N LYS A 482 -9.67 25.08 -18.04
CA LYS A 482 -10.37 25.29 -16.76
C LYS A 482 -11.82 24.84 -16.77
N GLU A 483 -12.49 24.87 -17.93
CA GLU A 483 -13.91 24.54 -18.06
C GLU A 483 -14.09 23.17 -18.75
N ILE A 484 -15.18 22.47 -18.42
CA ILE A 484 -15.54 21.22 -19.10
C ILE A 484 -16.35 21.56 -20.33
N ASN A 485 -15.75 21.37 -21.50
CA ASN A 485 -16.39 21.56 -22.80
C ASN A 485 -17.14 20.30 -23.26
N ARG A 486 -18.16 20.48 -24.14
CA ARG A 486 -18.96 19.39 -24.73
C ARG A 486 -18.13 18.29 -25.39
N LYS A 487 -17.01 18.65 -26.04
CA LYS A 487 -16.06 17.70 -26.63
C LYS A 487 -15.53 16.68 -25.62
N TYR A 488 -15.28 17.10 -24.38
CA TYR A 488 -14.78 16.22 -23.31
C TYR A 488 -15.87 15.32 -22.74
N LEU A 489 -17.11 15.81 -22.69
CA LEU A 489 -18.26 14.98 -22.32
C LEU A 489 -18.49 13.87 -23.36
N LEU A 490 -18.41 14.20 -24.66
CA LEU A 490 -18.51 13.23 -25.74
C LEU A 490 -17.41 12.16 -25.68
N GLU A 491 -16.16 12.59 -25.48
CA GLU A 491 -15.03 11.68 -25.30
C GLU A 491 -15.24 10.78 -24.07
N ALA A 492 -15.66 11.33 -22.93
CA ALA A 492 -15.95 10.56 -21.72
C ALA A 492 -17.07 9.52 -21.91
N ILE A 493 -18.16 9.88 -22.60
CA ILE A 493 -19.25 8.95 -22.92
C ILE A 493 -18.75 7.78 -23.79
N SER A 494 -17.82 8.04 -24.71
CA SER A 494 -17.32 7.01 -25.63
C SER A 494 -16.63 5.82 -24.92
N PHE A 495 -16.11 6.05 -23.70
CA PHE A 495 -15.48 5.04 -22.86
C PHE A 495 -16.46 4.25 -21.98
N LYS A 496 -17.75 4.60 -22.00
CA LYS A 496 -18.83 3.92 -21.27
C LYS A 496 -19.67 3.11 -22.25
N LYS A 497 -19.14 1.96 -22.67
CA LYS A 497 -19.92 0.96 -23.42
C LYS A 497 -20.51 -0.08 -22.48
N LYS A 498 -21.73 -0.52 -22.78
CA LYS A 498 -22.34 -1.72 -22.18
C LYS A 498 -21.53 -2.95 -22.65
N MET A 499 -21.25 -3.87 -21.72
CA MET A 499 -20.56 -5.13 -22.01
C MET A 499 -21.38 -6.03 -22.93
#